data_AF-A0A0F2QQS1-F1
#
_entry.id   AF-A0A0F2QQS1-F1
#
_cell.length_a   1.000
_cell.length_b   1.000
_cell.length_c   1.000
_cell.angle_alpha   90.00
_cell.angle_beta   90.00
_cell.angle_gamma   90.00
#
_symmetry.space_group_name_H-M   'P 1'
#
loop_
_entity.id
_entity.type
_entity.pdbx_description
1 polymer ?
#
loop_
_entity_poly.entity_id
_entity_poly.type
_entity_poly.pdbx_seq_one_letter_code
_entity_poly.pdbx_strand_id
1 'polypeptide(L)'
;MGLQAQIKKDLMMAMKAKDEDKKSILRVFMGEFGRQERKEIPDAEVIQILKKLIKSEKEVLLRTGGAESNRFIDVAESYLPKMASEEDIAAWISANIDFSKFNNKMQAMKPIMDHFGPAADGNLVKKVLQRQ
;
A
#
# COMPACT_ATOMS: atom_id res chain seq x y z
N MET A 1 15.26 -5.89 -9.76
CA MET A 1 15.61 -5.79 -8.33
C MET A 1 14.30 -5.77 -7.55
N GLY A 2 14.20 -6.48 -6.42
CA GLY A 2 13.02 -6.41 -5.56
C GLY A 2 12.91 -5.07 -4.81
N LEU A 3 11.73 -4.80 -4.25
CA LEU A 3 11.41 -3.54 -3.55
C LEU A 3 12.33 -3.25 -2.37
N GLN A 4 12.64 -4.28 -1.56
CA GLN A 4 13.57 -4.12 -0.42
C GLN A 4 14.95 -3.64 -0.90
N ALA A 5 15.45 -4.22 -1.99
CA ALA A 5 16.74 -3.85 -2.57
C ALA A 5 16.71 -2.44 -3.21
N GLN A 6 15.60 -2.09 -3.84
CA GLN A 6 15.38 -0.74 -4.39
C GLN A 6 15.36 0.32 -3.29
N ILE A 7 14.63 0.09 -2.19
CA ILE A 7 14.56 1.01 -1.04
C ILE A 7 15.95 1.19 -0.40
N LYS A 8 16.72 0.10 -0.26
CA LYS A 8 18.11 0.17 0.22
C LYS A 8 18.99 1.02 -0.70
N LYS A 9 18.83 0.88 -2.02
CA LYS A 9 19.55 1.69 -3.01
C LYS A 9 19.17 3.17 -2.91
N ASP A 10 17.88 3.47 -2.79
CA ASP A 10 17.38 4.83 -2.68
C ASP A 10 17.83 5.50 -1.39
N LEU A 11 17.96 4.75 -0.30
CA LEU A 11 18.53 5.26 0.95
C LEU A 11 19.98 5.71 0.75
N MET A 12 20.80 4.92 0.05
CA MET A 12 22.18 5.30 -0.27
C MET A 12 22.23 6.54 -1.18
N MET A 13 21.29 6.67 -2.11
CA MET A 13 21.20 7.86 -2.97
C MET A 13 20.76 9.10 -2.18
N ALA A 14 19.79 8.98 -1.27
CA ALA A 14 19.36 10.07 -0.39
C ALA A 14 20.50 10.57 0.50
N MET A 15 21.32 9.66 1.05
CA MET A 15 22.52 10.03 1.81
C MET A 15 23.53 10.83 0.97
N LYS A 16 23.77 10.41 -0.28
CA LYS A 16 24.68 11.12 -1.20
C LYS A 16 24.14 12.49 -1.60
N ALA A 17 22.84 12.57 -1.84
CA ALA A 17 22.14 13.80 -2.20
C ALA A 17 21.93 14.75 -1.02
N LYS A 18 22.22 14.33 0.22
CA LYS A 18 21.90 15.05 1.46
C LYS A 18 20.41 15.39 1.59
N ASP A 19 19.55 14.51 1.08
CA ASP A 19 18.09 14.59 1.25
C ASP A 19 17.75 14.01 2.64
N GLU A 20 17.79 14.86 3.65
CA GLU A 20 17.62 14.48 5.05
C GLU A 20 16.23 13.88 5.33
N ASP A 21 15.19 14.45 4.73
CA ASP A 21 13.80 13.99 4.88
C ASP A 21 13.64 12.58 4.31
N LYS A 22 14.02 12.38 3.04
CA LYS A 22 13.93 11.06 2.40
C LYS A 22 14.83 10.05 3.11
N LYS A 23 16.03 10.45 3.55
CA LYS A 23 16.91 9.57 4.33
C LYS A 23 16.24 9.12 5.63
N SER A 24 15.60 10.03 6.36
CA SER A 24 14.90 9.72 7.61
C SER A 24 13.78 8.71 7.39
N ILE A 25 12.92 8.97 6.40
CA ILE A 25 11.79 8.09 6.03
C ILE A 25 12.29 6.70 5.62
N LEU A 26 13.27 6.63 4.71
CA LEU A 26 13.79 5.34 4.24
C LEU A 26 14.50 4.55 5.35
N ARG A 27 15.08 5.21 6.36
CA ARG A 27 15.62 4.52 7.54
C ARG A 27 14.52 3.87 8.39
N VAL A 28 13.35 4.51 8.50
CA VAL A 28 12.19 3.89 9.16
C VAL A 28 11.79 2.60 8.43
N PHE A 29 11.71 2.64 7.08
CA PHE A 29 11.38 1.45 6.29
C PHE A 29 12.40 0.33 6.51
N MET A 30 13.70 0.65 6.47
CA MET A 30 14.76 -0.32 6.75
C MET A 30 14.69 -0.89 8.17
N GLY A 31 14.28 -0.09 9.15
CA GLY A 31 14.02 -0.54 10.52
C GLY A 31 12.90 -1.58 10.58
N GLU A 32 11.76 -1.34 9.92
CA GLU A 32 10.67 -2.33 9.84
C GLU A 32 11.08 -3.60 9.10
N PHE A 33 11.91 -3.48 8.07
CA PHE A 33 12.46 -4.64 7.36
C PHE A 33 13.40 -5.46 8.24
N GLY A 34 14.22 -4.81 9.07
CA GLY A 34 15.12 -5.48 10.01
C GLY A 34 14.41 -6.22 11.15
N ARG A 35 13.12 -5.94 11.38
CA ARG A 35 12.28 -6.67 12.35
C ARG A 35 11.68 -7.96 11.80
N GLN A 36 11.75 -8.18 10.49
CA GLN A 36 11.27 -9.42 9.90
C GLN A 36 12.25 -10.56 10.21
N GLU A 37 11.72 -11.77 10.41
CA GLU A 37 12.55 -12.95 10.71
C GLU A 37 13.47 -13.34 9.53
N ARG A 38 13.07 -12.95 8.31
CA ARG A 38 13.81 -13.21 7.07
C ARG A 38 14.65 -12.02 6.64
N LYS A 39 15.87 -12.31 6.19
CA LYS A 39 16.80 -11.29 5.65
C LYS A 39 16.32 -10.72 4.32
N GLU A 40 15.78 -11.57 3.46
CA GLU A 40 15.21 -11.19 2.17
C GLU A 40 13.69 -11.24 2.26
N ILE A 41 13.06 -10.09 2.03
CA ILE A 41 11.63 -9.90 2.15
C ILE A 41 11.04 -9.88 0.73
N PRO A 42 10.13 -10.80 0.39
CA PRO A 42 9.38 -10.76 -0.86
C PRO A 42 8.61 -9.45 -1.00
N ASP A 43 8.50 -8.96 -2.23
CA ASP A 43 7.84 -7.70 -2.56
C ASP A 43 6.40 -7.62 -2.02
N ALA A 44 5.68 -8.74 -2.00
CA ALA A 44 4.35 -8.80 -1.41
C ALA A 44 4.34 -8.41 0.08
N GLU A 45 5.32 -8.86 0.87
CA GLU A 45 5.44 -8.49 2.28
C GLU A 45 5.96 -7.06 2.46
N VAL A 46 6.90 -6.61 1.62
CA VAL A 46 7.33 -5.21 1.60
C VAL A 46 6.13 -4.28 1.39
N ILE A 47 5.27 -4.59 0.42
CA ILE A 47 4.02 -3.85 0.17
C ILE A 47 3.12 -3.86 1.40
N GLN A 48 2.96 -5.00 2.08
CA GLN A 48 2.14 -5.07 3.30
C GLN A 48 2.71 -4.19 4.43
N ILE A 49 4.03 -4.17 4.61
CA ILE A 49 4.69 -3.33 5.61
C ILE A 49 4.46 -1.85 5.28
N LEU A 50 4.69 -1.43 4.04
CA LEU A 50 4.48 -0.05 3.61
C LEU A 50 3.01 0.38 3.75
N LYS A 51 2.05 -0.47 3.38
CA LYS A 51 0.62 -0.19 3.59
C LYS A 51 0.27 0.01 5.07
N LYS A 52 0.84 -0.77 5.97
CA LYS A 52 0.65 -0.59 7.42
C LYS A 52 1.23 0.74 7.90
N LEU A 53 2.44 1.08 7.46
CA LEU A 53 3.07 2.37 7.79
C LEU A 53 2.25 3.56 7.28
N ILE A 54 1.77 3.51 6.03
CA ILE A 54 0.90 4.55 5.46
C ILE A 54 -0.38 4.70 6.28
N LYS A 55 -0.99 3.59 6.70
CA LYS A 55 -2.20 3.63 7.54
C LYS A 55 -1.91 4.33 8.87
N SER A 56 -0.86 3.92 9.57
CA SER A 56 -0.48 4.55 10.85
C SER A 56 -0.15 6.03 10.68
N GLU A 57 0.52 6.40 9.61
CA GLU A 57 0.86 7.80 9.33
C GLU A 57 -0.36 8.64 8.97
N LYS A 58 -1.34 8.08 8.24
CA LYS A 58 -2.63 8.74 7.98
C LYS A 58 -3.38 9.02 9.29
N GLU A 59 -3.31 8.12 10.28
CA GLU A 59 -3.88 8.36 11.60
C GLU A 59 -3.14 9.47 12.37
N VAL A 60 -1.81 9.59 12.22
CA VAL A 60 -1.03 10.70 12.78
C VAL A 60 -1.42 12.02 12.10
N LEU A 61 -1.47 12.04 10.77
CA LEU A 61 -1.83 13.21 9.97
C LEU A 61 -3.20 13.76 10.37
N LEU A 62 -4.20 12.89 10.60
CA LEU A 62 -5.53 13.32 11.06
C LEU A 62 -5.49 14.01 12.43
N ARG A 63 -4.51 13.71 13.28
CA ARG A 63 -4.33 14.31 14.60
C ARG A 63 -3.50 15.59 14.57
N THR A 64 -2.49 15.66 13.70
CA THR A 64 -1.47 16.72 13.74
C THR A 64 -1.51 17.67 12.55
N GLY A 65 -2.09 17.27 11.41
CA GLY A 65 -2.14 18.05 10.17
C GLY A 65 -0.76 18.34 9.53
N GLY A 66 0.30 17.66 9.97
CA GLY A 66 1.69 18.04 9.67
C GLY A 66 2.19 17.66 8.27
N ALA A 67 3.02 18.52 7.68
CA ALA A 67 3.67 18.30 6.39
C ALA A 67 4.62 17.08 6.36
N GLU A 68 5.21 16.72 7.50
CA GLU A 68 6.07 15.55 7.64
C GLU A 68 5.32 14.24 7.35
N SER A 69 4.10 14.11 7.89
CA SER A 69 3.25 12.94 7.64
C SER A 69 2.85 12.82 6.17
N ASN A 70 2.55 13.95 5.50
CA ASN A 70 2.30 13.96 4.05
C ASN A 70 3.52 13.45 3.28
N ARG A 71 4.72 13.97 3.58
CA ARG A 71 5.95 13.57 2.90
C ARG A 71 6.28 12.09 3.11
N PHE A 72 6.05 11.57 4.32
CA PHE A 72 6.21 10.15 4.62
C PHE A 72 5.26 9.28 3.77
N ILE A 73 3.98 9.65 3.72
CA ILE A 73 2.96 8.94 2.94
C ILE A 73 3.35 8.95 1.46
N ASP A 74 3.73 10.10 0.89
CA ASP A 74 4.13 10.22 -0.52
C ASP A 74 5.31 9.31 -0.86
N VAL A 75 6.34 9.30 -0.01
CA VAL A 75 7.51 8.44 -0.23
C VAL A 75 7.13 6.96 -0.13
N ALA A 76 6.30 6.57 0.82
CA ALA A 76 5.83 5.19 0.94
C ALA A 76 4.98 4.77 -0.27
N GLU A 77 4.03 5.61 -0.70
CA GLU A 77 3.14 5.36 -1.85
C GLU A 77 3.92 5.28 -3.17
N SER A 78 5.07 5.96 -3.29
CA SER A 78 5.95 5.86 -4.48
C SER A 78 6.53 4.47 -4.73
N TYR A 79 6.51 3.58 -3.72
CA TYR A 79 6.95 2.19 -3.82
C TYR A 79 5.80 1.19 -3.99
N LEU A 80 4.55 1.66 -3.95
CA LEU A 80 3.37 0.83 -4.13
C LEU A 80 2.92 0.83 -5.61
N PRO A 81 2.27 -0.25 -6.08
CA PRO A 81 1.56 -0.19 -7.35
C PRO A 81 0.49 0.90 -7.29
N LYS A 82 0.18 1.50 -8.43
CA LYS A 82 -0.89 2.49 -8.55
C LYS A 82 -2.18 1.88 -7.99
N MET A 83 -2.69 2.47 -6.91
CA MET A 83 -3.88 1.98 -6.24
C MET A 83 -5.10 2.21 -7.13
N ALA A 84 -5.98 1.20 -7.22
CA ALA A 84 -7.26 1.31 -7.89
C ALA A 84 -8.17 2.26 -7.09
N SER A 85 -8.82 3.17 -7.81
CA SER A 85 -9.81 4.08 -7.24
C SER A 85 -11.11 3.34 -6.91
N GLU A 86 -12.00 4.01 -6.14
CA GLU A 86 -13.35 3.48 -5.88
C GLU A 86 -14.10 3.23 -7.21
N GLU A 87 -13.92 4.13 -8.18
CA GLU A 87 -14.52 4.07 -9.52
C GLU A 87 -13.96 2.92 -10.36
N ASP A 88 -12.64 2.73 -10.36
CA ASP A 88 -12.00 1.61 -11.07
C ASP A 88 -12.51 0.26 -10.57
N ILE A 89 -12.61 0.13 -9.24
CA ILE A 89 -13.13 -1.08 -8.59
C ILE A 89 -14.61 -1.28 -8.94
N ALA A 90 -15.43 -0.24 -8.85
CA ALA A 90 -16.86 -0.33 -9.15
C ALA A 90 -17.12 -0.72 -10.61
N ALA A 91 -16.41 -0.08 -11.55
CA ALA A 91 -16.53 -0.36 -12.97
C ALA A 91 -16.13 -1.81 -13.29
N TRP A 92 -15.03 -2.30 -12.71
CA TRP A 92 -14.60 -3.67 -12.90
C TRP A 92 -15.60 -4.68 -12.34
N ILE A 93 -16.16 -4.42 -11.15
CA ILE A 93 -17.19 -5.26 -10.54
C ILE A 93 -18.40 -5.36 -11.47
N SER A 94 -18.95 -4.24 -11.94
CA SER A 94 -20.12 -4.23 -12.82
C SER A 94 -19.89 -4.97 -14.14
N ALA A 95 -18.67 -4.98 -14.65
CA ALA A 95 -18.32 -5.66 -15.90
C ALA A 95 -18.03 -7.16 -15.72
N ASN A 96 -17.57 -7.61 -14.55
CA ASN A 96 -16.98 -8.95 -14.39
C ASN A 96 -17.66 -9.82 -13.32
N ILE A 97 -18.43 -9.23 -12.41
CA ILE A 97 -19.05 -9.95 -11.30
C ILE A 97 -20.55 -10.10 -11.55
N ASP A 98 -20.96 -11.35 -11.72
CA ASP A 98 -22.37 -11.74 -11.71
C ASP A 98 -22.78 -12.12 -10.28
N PHE A 99 -23.45 -11.21 -9.58
CA PHE A 99 -23.87 -11.41 -8.20
C PHE A 99 -24.87 -12.56 -8.02
N SER A 100 -25.58 -12.99 -9.06
CA SER A 100 -26.52 -14.11 -8.97
C SER A 100 -25.83 -15.45 -8.67
N LYS A 101 -24.53 -15.54 -8.94
CA LYS A 101 -23.69 -16.74 -8.67
C LYS A 101 -23.22 -16.83 -7.23
N PHE A 102 -23.56 -15.87 -6.38
CA PHE A 102 -23.11 -15.79 -5.00
C PHE A 102 -24.29 -15.75 -4.04
N ASN A 103 -24.18 -16.46 -2.92
CA ASN A 103 -25.18 -16.41 -1.85
C ASN A 103 -25.13 -15.08 -1.08
N ASN A 104 -23.98 -14.39 -1.13
CA ASN A 104 -23.76 -13.08 -0.56
C ASN A 104 -22.74 -12.31 -1.42
N LYS A 105 -22.99 -11.02 -1.68
CA LYS A 105 -22.08 -10.11 -2.41
C LYS A 105 -20.65 -10.12 -1.87
N MET A 106 -20.48 -10.34 -0.57
CA MET A 106 -19.15 -10.44 0.06
C MET A 106 -18.30 -11.61 -0.47
N GLN A 107 -18.91 -12.64 -1.05
CA GLN A 107 -18.18 -13.76 -1.67
C GLN A 107 -17.44 -13.34 -2.95
N ALA A 108 -17.87 -12.25 -3.60
CA ALA A 108 -17.15 -11.66 -4.74
C ALA A 108 -15.83 -11.00 -4.34
N MET A 109 -15.53 -10.84 -3.03
CA MET A 109 -14.27 -10.27 -2.56
C MET A 109 -13.04 -11.01 -3.13
N LYS A 110 -13.09 -12.35 -3.17
CA LYS A 110 -11.97 -13.16 -3.64
C LYS A 110 -11.58 -12.84 -5.09
N PRO A 111 -12.47 -12.99 -6.10
CA PRO A 111 -12.11 -12.69 -7.48
C PRO A 111 -11.70 -11.23 -7.71
N ILE A 112 -12.26 -10.27 -6.96
CA ILE A 112 -11.86 -8.85 -7.05
C ILE A 112 -10.43 -8.67 -6.53
N MET A 113 -10.12 -9.23 -5.35
CA MET A 113 -8.78 -9.15 -4.76
C MET A 113 -7.76 -9.95 -5.57
N ASP A 114 -8.15 -11.04 -6.23
CA ASP A 114 -7.27 -11.79 -7.14
C ASP A 114 -6.94 -10.96 -8.40
N HIS A 115 -7.87 -10.15 -8.90
CA HIS A 115 -7.64 -9.26 -10.04
C HIS A 115 -6.74 -8.07 -9.70
N PHE A 116 -7.08 -7.31 -8.66
CA PHE A 116 -6.34 -6.10 -8.29
C PHE A 116 -5.09 -6.38 -7.44
N GLY A 117 -5.07 -7.50 -6.72
CA GLY A 117 -3.98 -7.90 -5.84
C GLY A 117 -3.55 -6.77 -4.90
N PRO A 118 -2.25 -6.40 -4.87
CA PRO A 118 -1.75 -5.32 -4.04
C PRO A 118 -2.22 -3.92 -4.45
N ALA A 119 -2.82 -3.74 -5.64
CA ALA A 119 -3.34 -2.45 -6.08
C ALA A 119 -4.72 -2.11 -5.51
N ALA A 120 -5.39 -3.03 -4.82
CA ALA A 120 -6.64 -2.72 -4.12
C ALA A 120 -6.45 -2.64 -2.60
N ASP A 121 -7.26 -1.80 -1.96
CA ASP A 121 -7.50 -1.84 -0.52
C ASP A 121 -8.75 -2.68 -0.24
N GLY A 122 -8.63 -3.70 0.61
CA GLY A 122 -9.74 -4.61 0.90
C GLY A 122 -10.91 -3.94 1.61
N ASN A 123 -10.68 -2.88 2.40
CA ASN A 123 -11.77 -2.13 3.02
C ASN A 123 -12.51 -1.28 2.00
N LEU A 124 -11.79 -0.69 1.04
CA LEU A 124 -12.37 0.01 -0.09
C LEU A 124 -13.22 -0.94 -0.94
N VAL A 125 -12.69 -2.12 -1.32
CA VAL A 125 -13.46 -3.14 -2.05
C VAL A 125 -14.72 -3.55 -1.27
N LYS A 126 -14.60 -3.76 0.05
CA LYS A 126 -15.76 -4.07 0.91
C LYS A 126 -16.80 -2.96 0.88
N LYS A 127 -16.37 -1.70 1.00
CA LYS A 127 -17.24 -0.52 0.96
C LYS A 127 -17.96 -0.40 -0.39
N VAL A 128 -17.26 -0.67 -1.50
CA VAL A 128 -17.87 -0.69 -2.84
C VAL A 128 -18.90 -1.82 -2.94
N LEU A 129 -18.56 -3.04 -2.51
CA LEU A 129 -19.48 -4.19 -2.53
C LEU A 129 -20.75 -3.98 -1.71
N GLN A 130 -20.69 -3.21 -0.62
CA GLN A 130 -21.85 -2.87 0.20
C GLN A 130 -22.80 -1.86 -0.48
N ARG A 131 -22.31 -1.12 -1.48
CA ARG A 131 -23.08 -0.12 -2.23
C ARG A 131 -23.67 -0.66 -3.54
N GLN A 132 -23.13 -1.77 -4.04
CA GLN A 132 -23.65 -2.51 -5.19
C GLN A 132 -24.93 -3.26 -4.82
#